data_AF-A0AAI9SCY2-F1
#
_entry.id   AF-A0AAI9SCY2-F1
#
_cell.length_a   1.000
_cell.length_b   1.000
_cell.length_c   1.000
_cell.angle_alpha   90.00
_cell.angle_beta   90.00
_cell.angle_gamma   90.00
#
_symmetry.space_group_name_H-M   'P 1'
#
loop_
_entity.id
_entity.type
_entity.pdbx_description
1 polymer ?
#
loop_
_entity_poly.entity_id
_entity_poly.type
_entity_poly.pdbx_seq_one_letter_code
_entity_poly.pdbx_strand_id
1 'polypeptide(L)'
;MDIFVLDLIGRRMTIAEKVSLTRSLNSDPIFKNKSLSTQRSAYFARKLHNFGFDFVDNFADAETVVYGFEFHHASHPSIFLDKDELFPLRTTQFEGRSYPCPKNLDHHLTLLYGNYKTPNWKQLPHTLISKLPIEDLIKISHFIERQ
;
A
#
# COMPACT_ATOMS: atom_id res chain seq x y z
N MET A 1 3.33 9.30 -9.42
CA MET A 1 3.28 8.32 -8.32
C MET A 1 3.18 9.17 -7.07
N ASP A 2 1.99 9.28 -6.48
CA ASP A 2 1.81 9.97 -5.20
C ASP A 2 2.34 9.02 -4.14
N ILE A 3 3.63 9.15 -3.84
CA ILE A 3 4.37 8.00 -3.36
C ILE A 3 3.93 7.59 -1.96
N PHE A 4 3.55 8.48 -1.04
CA PHE A 4 2.91 8.05 0.22
C PHE A 4 2.18 9.18 0.96
N VAL A 5 0.88 9.02 1.26
CA VAL A 5 0.32 9.62 2.48
C VAL A 5 0.83 8.76 3.63
N LEU A 6 1.96 9.16 4.20
CA LEU A 6 2.64 8.42 5.26
C LEU A 6 1.99 8.77 6.58
N ASP A 7 1.27 7.81 7.16
CA ASP A 7 1.14 7.84 8.60
C ASP A 7 2.39 7.20 9.22
N LEU A 8 2.87 7.81 10.29
CA LEU A 8 4.14 7.48 10.91
C LEU A 8 3.89 6.92 12.30
N ILE A 9 4.48 5.78 12.62
CA ILE A 9 4.39 5.15 13.93
C ILE A 9 5.78 5.18 14.57
N GLY A 10 5.86 5.71 15.79
CA GLY A 10 7.13 5.91 16.51
C GLY A 10 7.81 4.62 16.98
N ARG A 11 7.10 3.49 16.90
CA ARG A 11 7.57 2.18 17.37
C ARG A 11 7.66 1.18 16.24
N ARG A 12 8.74 0.42 16.19
CA ARG A 12 8.85 -0.74 15.31
C ARG A 12 7.81 -1.80 15.69
N MET A 13 7.18 -2.34 14.65
CA MET A 13 6.26 -3.47 14.78
C MET A 13 6.96 -4.78 14.44
N THR A 14 6.68 -5.82 15.20
CA THR A 14 7.07 -7.18 14.84
C THR A 14 6.24 -7.67 13.63
N ILE A 15 6.76 -8.65 12.88
CA ILE A 15 6.03 -9.24 11.74
C ILE A 15 4.65 -9.76 12.17
N ALA A 16 4.55 -10.38 13.35
CA ALA A 16 3.29 -10.89 13.88
C ALA A 16 2.26 -9.77 14.12
N GLU A 17 2.68 -8.64 14.71
CA GLU A 17 1.82 -7.48 14.93
C GLU A 17 1.37 -6.86 13.60
N LYS A 18 2.30 -6.67 12.68
CA LYS A 18 2.04 -6.14 11.32
C LYS A 18 0.97 -6.93 10.59
N VAL A 19 1.09 -8.26 10.59
CA VAL A 19 0.14 -9.17 9.92
C VAL A 19 -1.19 -9.23 10.67
N SER A 20 -1.16 -9.34 12.01
CA SER A 20 -2.37 -9.41 12.84
C SER A 20 -3.23 -8.16 12.67
N LEU A 21 -2.61 -6.97 12.74
CA LEU A 21 -3.31 -5.72 12.62
C LEU A 21 -3.87 -5.54 11.19
N THR A 22 -3.07 -5.82 10.16
CA THR A 22 -3.55 -5.78 8.75
C THR A 22 -4.76 -6.70 8.54
N ARG A 23 -4.73 -7.92 9.08
CA ARG A 23 -5.86 -8.85 9.02
C ARG A 23 -7.09 -8.31 9.75
N SER A 24 -6.91 -7.76 10.95
CA SER A 24 -8.03 -7.19 11.72
C SER A 24 -8.71 -6.06 10.93
N LEU A 25 -7.93 -5.18 10.31
CA LEU A 25 -8.45 -4.07 9.49
C LEU A 25 -9.20 -4.59 8.27
N ASN A 26 -8.60 -5.53 7.53
CA ASN A 26 -9.22 -6.11 6.35
C ASN A 26 -10.50 -6.91 6.65
N SER A 27 -10.63 -7.46 7.86
CA SER A 27 -11.85 -8.16 8.29
C SER A 27 -13.00 -7.21 8.62
N ASP A 28 -12.71 -5.94 8.91
CA ASP A 28 -13.70 -5.00 9.41
C ASP A 28 -14.60 -4.42 8.28
N PRO A 29 -15.94 -4.44 8.44
CA PRO A 29 -16.86 -3.91 7.44
C PRO A 29 -16.61 -2.45 7.04
N ILE A 30 -16.06 -1.62 7.93
CA ILE A 30 -15.82 -0.19 7.64
C ILE A 30 -14.87 0.02 6.45
N PHE A 31 -13.90 -0.88 6.27
CA PHE A 31 -12.96 -0.81 5.14
C PHE A 31 -13.57 -1.35 3.85
N LYS A 32 -14.65 -2.13 3.91
CA LYS A 32 -15.37 -2.61 2.72
C LYS A 32 -16.33 -1.58 2.13
N ASN A 33 -16.82 -0.63 2.94
CA ASN A 33 -17.78 0.38 2.49
C ASN A 33 -17.10 1.65 1.96
N LYS A 34 -17.06 1.84 0.63
CA LYS A 34 -16.35 2.94 -0.04
C LYS A 34 -16.82 4.36 0.32
N SER A 35 -18.04 4.52 0.86
CA SER A 35 -18.59 5.86 1.18
C SER A 35 -18.10 6.45 2.51
N LEU A 36 -17.25 5.74 3.26
CA LEU A 36 -16.89 6.09 4.64
C LEU A 36 -15.43 6.54 4.84
N SER A 37 -14.77 7.11 3.83
CA SER A 37 -13.33 7.44 3.88
C SER A 37 -12.91 8.22 5.14
N THR A 38 -13.56 9.35 5.47
CA THR A 38 -13.22 10.17 6.64
C THR A 38 -13.43 9.42 7.98
N GLN A 39 -14.40 8.50 8.04
CA GLN A 39 -14.64 7.69 9.24
C GLN A 39 -13.59 6.60 9.43
N ARG A 40 -12.95 6.13 8.34
CA ARG A 40 -11.90 5.11 8.39
C ARG A 40 -10.64 5.63 9.06
N SER A 41 -10.24 6.87 8.81
CA SER A 41 -9.03 7.46 9.38
C SER A 41 -9.13 7.57 10.90
N ALA A 42 -10.23 8.11 11.41
CA ALA A 42 -10.50 8.16 12.86
C ALA A 42 -10.65 6.76 13.49
N TYR A 43 -11.31 5.83 12.77
CA TYR A 43 -11.45 4.45 13.21
C TYR A 43 -10.09 3.74 13.33
N PHE A 44 -9.24 3.93 12.32
CA PHE A 44 -7.91 3.35 12.24
C PHE A 44 -7.00 3.87 13.34
N ALA A 45 -6.97 5.20 13.55
CA ALA A 45 -6.22 5.82 14.64
C ALA A 45 -6.60 5.23 16.00
N ARG A 46 -7.91 5.09 16.27
CA ARG A 46 -8.39 4.48 17.52
C ARG A 46 -8.01 3.00 17.63
N LYS A 47 -8.08 2.24 16.53
CA LYS A 47 -7.64 0.83 16.50
C LYS A 47 -6.16 0.73 16.83
N LEU A 48 -5.29 1.52 16.19
CA LEU A 48 -3.86 1.54 16.47
C LEU A 48 -3.57 1.85 17.94
N HIS A 49 -4.19 2.90 18.48
CA HIS A 49 -4.05 3.28 19.88
C HIS A 49 -4.44 2.14 20.83
N ASN A 50 -5.54 1.42 20.54
CA ASN A 50 -5.95 0.25 21.34
C ASN A 50 -4.96 -0.92 21.31
N PHE A 51 -4.09 -0.98 20.29
CA PHE A 51 -2.99 -1.93 20.20
C PHE A 51 -1.68 -1.39 20.81
N GLY A 52 -1.71 -0.18 21.41
CA GLY A 52 -0.56 0.46 22.02
C GLY A 52 0.38 1.13 21.02
N PHE A 53 -0.14 1.56 19.87
CA PHE A 53 0.60 2.28 18.85
C PHE A 53 0.02 3.67 18.65
N ASP A 54 0.89 4.67 18.64
CA ASP A 54 0.53 6.06 18.40
C ASP A 54 1.21 6.58 17.14
N PHE A 55 0.52 7.52 16.49
CA PHE A 55 1.10 8.26 15.40
C PHE A 55 2.11 9.29 15.91
N VAL A 56 3.12 9.55 15.11
CA VAL A 56 4.10 10.62 15.32
C VAL A 56 4.03 11.61 14.17
N ASP A 57 4.24 12.89 14.45
CA ASP A 57 4.18 13.94 13.41
C ASP A 57 5.50 14.06 12.63
N ASN A 58 6.59 13.57 13.22
CA ASN A 58 7.93 13.73 12.67
C ASN A 58 8.49 12.41 12.13
N PHE A 59 8.93 12.46 10.88
CA PHE A 59 9.55 11.33 10.20
C PHE A 59 10.86 10.85 10.86
N ALA A 60 11.57 11.75 11.55
CA ALA A 60 12.78 11.38 12.30
C ALA A 60 12.46 10.38 13.41
N ASP A 61 11.33 10.58 14.09
CA ASP A 61 10.89 9.80 15.25
C ASP A 61 10.15 8.52 14.85
N ALA A 62 9.81 8.37 13.57
CA ALA A 62 9.13 7.21 13.05
C ALA A 62 10.06 6.00 12.94
N GLU A 63 9.56 4.82 13.28
CA GLU A 63 10.21 3.53 13.02
C GLU A 63 9.42 2.68 12.03
N THR A 64 8.11 2.88 11.98
CA THR A 64 7.20 2.18 11.05
C THR A 64 6.37 3.19 10.26
N VAL A 65 6.14 2.86 9.00
CA VAL A 65 5.36 3.60 8.03
C VAL A 65 4.12 2.80 7.67
N VAL A 66 2.97 3.45 7.55
CA VAL A 66 1.73 2.81 7.08
C VAL A 66 1.45 3.17 5.63
N TYR A 67 1.15 2.16 4.81
CA TYR A 67 0.79 2.32 3.41
C TYR A 67 -0.73 2.35 3.21
N GLY A 68 -1.26 3.51 2.84
CA GLY A 68 -2.61 3.64 2.31
C GLY A 68 -3.71 3.16 3.26
N PHE A 69 -3.61 3.48 4.55
CA PHE A 69 -4.53 2.99 5.58
C PHE A 69 -6.03 3.25 5.31
N GLU A 70 -6.37 4.25 4.50
CA GLU A 70 -7.76 4.55 4.10
C GLU A 70 -8.35 3.52 3.11
N PHE A 71 -7.51 2.66 2.54
CA PHE A 71 -7.87 1.68 1.52
C PHE A 71 -8.01 0.28 2.10
N HIS A 72 -8.86 -0.53 1.45
CA HIS A 72 -8.98 -1.94 1.74
C HIS A 72 -7.89 -2.71 1.01
N HIS A 73 -6.99 -3.36 1.74
CA HIS A 73 -5.83 -4.05 1.20
C HIS A 73 -5.99 -5.57 1.25
N ALA A 74 -7.04 -6.08 0.59
CA ALA A 74 -7.44 -7.49 0.68
C ALA A 74 -6.30 -8.48 0.35
N SER A 75 -5.39 -8.10 -0.54
CA SER A 75 -4.28 -8.92 -1.02
C SER A 75 -2.94 -8.67 -0.32
N HIS A 76 -2.81 -7.60 0.48
CA HIS A 76 -1.53 -7.28 1.10
C HIS A 76 -1.37 -8.08 2.41
N PRO A 77 -0.28 -8.85 2.58
CA PRO A 77 0.00 -9.51 3.85
C PRO A 77 0.27 -8.51 4.99
N SER A 78 0.84 -7.34 4.67
CA SER A 78 0.91 -6.23 5.62
C SER A 78 0.91 -4.87 4.92
N ILE A 79 0.30 -3.87 5.57
CA ILE A 79 0.37 -2.46 5.17
C ILE A 79 1.36 -1.64 6.02
N PHE A 80 2.08 -2.30 6.93
CA PHE A 80 3.04 -1.69 7.85
C PHE A 80 4.46 -2.04 7.42
N LEU A 81 5.27 -1.02 7.17
CA LEU A 81 6.59 -1.12 6.56
C LEU A 81 7.64 -0.50 7.49
N ASP A 82 8.81 -1.12 7.63
CA ASP A 82 9.86 -0.52 8.45
C ASP A 82 10.53 0.64 7.70
N LYS A 83 10.78 1.75 8.42
CA LYS A 83 11.39 2.94 7.83
C LYS A 83 12.78 2.65 7.27
N ASP A 84 13.56 1.80 7.94
CA ASP A 84 14.93 1.42 7.55
C ASP A 84 15.02 0.52 6.30
N GLU A 85 13.90 -0.09 5.90
CA GLU A 85 13.74 -0.86 4.66
C GLU A 85 13.29 0.01 3.48
N LEU A 86 12.58 1.10 3.77
CA LEU A 86 12.15 2.07 2.79
C LEU A 86 13.24 3.11 2.50
N PHE A 87 13.91 3.61 3.52
CA PHE A 87 14.79 4.77 3.45
C PHE A 87 16.25 4.43 3.85
N PRO A 88 17.25 5.18 3.35
CA PRO A 88 17.13 6.19 2.30
C PRO A 88 16.69 5.58 0.97
N LEU A 89 15.98 6.37 0.17
CA LEU A 89 15.55 5.92 -1.15
C LEU A 89 16.76 5.60 -2.03
N ARG A 90 16.59 4.63 -2.92
CA ARG A 90 17.52 4.27 -3.99
C ARG A 90 16.94 4.66 -5.34
N THR A 91 17.71 4.47 -6.40
CA THR A 91 17.24 4.65 -7.78
C THR A 91 17.12 3.30 -8.45
N THR A 92 16.04 3.10 -9.20
CA THR A 92 15.86 1.97 -10.12
C THR A 92 15.68 2.48 -11.55
N GLN A 93 16.04 1.66 -12.53
CA GLN A 93 15.79 1.95 -13.94
C GLN A 93 14.50 1.29 -14.40
N PHE A 94 13.62 2.06 -15.03
CA PHE A 94 12.39 1.57 -15.63
C PHE A 94 12.12 2.35 -16.91
N GLU A 95 11.91 1.66 -18.03
CA GLU A 95 11.64 2.28 -19.35
C GLU A 95 12.68 3.35 -19.75
N GLY A 96 13.96 3.09 -19.48
CA GLY A 96 15.07 4.00 -19.82
C GLY A 96 15.16 5.26 -18.94
N ARG A 97 14.36 5.34 -17.86
CA ARG A 97 14.36 6.46 -16.91
C ARG A 97 14.67 5.98 -15.50
N SER A 98 15.29 6.86 -14.72
CA SER A 98 15.61 6.60 -13.31
C SER A 98 14.48 7.10 -12.41
N TYR A 99 14.04 6.24 -11.49
CA TYR A 99 12.99 6.56 -10.52
C TYR A 99 13.48 6.30 -9.09
N PRO A 100 13.09 7.14 -8.12
CA PRO A 100 13.32 6.85 -6.71
C PRO A 100 12.49 5.62 -6.30
N CYS A 101 13.08 4.75 -5.50
CA CYS A 101 12.46 3.53 -5.00
C CYS A 101 12.91 3.24 -3.56
N PRO A 102 12.18 2.39 -2.83
CA PRO A 102 12.61 1.90 -1.52
C PRO A 102 14.02 1.30 -1.54
N LYS A 103 14.76 1.49 -0.45
CA LYS A 103 16.10 0.90 -0.24
C LYS A 103 16.12 -0.60 -0.51
N ASN A 104 15.08 -1.31 -0.04
CA ASN A 104 14.87 -2.73 -0.28
C ASN A 104 13.62 -2.95 -1.14
N LEU A 105 13.73 -2.63 -2.43
CA LEU A 105 12.63 -2.72 -3.40
C LEU A 105 11.97 -4.10 -3.44
N ASP A 106 12.76 -5.17 -3.52
CA ASP A 106 12.25 -6.54 -3.62
C ASP A 106 11.43 -6.92 -2.38
N HIS A 107 11.93 -6.59 -1.17
CA HIS A 107 11.20 -6.85 0.06
C HIS A 107 9.89 -6.04 0.14
N HIS A 108 9.95 -4.76 -0.20
CA HIS A 108 8.78 -3.88 -0.23
C HIS A 108 7.69 -4.42 -1.17
N LEU A 109 8.06 -4.81 -2.39
CA LEU A 109 7.12 -5.38 -3.36
C LEU A 109 6.59 -6.75 -2.91
N THR A 110 7.41 -7.55 -2.23
CA THR A 110 6.95 -8.82 -1.64
C THR A 110 5.95 -8.62 -0.51
N LEU A 111 6.12 -7.59 0.33
CA LEU A 111 5.16 -7.26 1.38
C LEU A 111 3.83 -6.73 0.85
N LEU A 112 3.83 -6.05 -0.31
CA LEU A 112 2.59 -5.58 -0.92
C LEU A 112 1.92 -6.69 -1.73
N TYR A 113 2.66 -7.36 -2.62
CA TYR A 113 2.06 -8.21 -3.66
C TYR A 113 2.39 -9.70 -3.51
N GLY A 114 3.11 -10.11 -2.47
CA GLY A 114 3.56 -11.49 -2.29
C GLY A 114 4.64 -11.85 -3.31
N ASN A 115 4.44 -12.92 -4.09
CA ASN A 115 5.38 -13.27 -5.16
C ASN A 115 5.15 -12.39 -6.41
N TYR A 116 5.60 -11.14 -6.34
CA TYR A 116 5.38 -10.15 -7.39
C TYR A 116 6.18 -10.41 -8.68
N LYS A 117 7.24 -11.24 -8.62
CA LYS A 117 8.03 -11.64 -9.80
C LYS A 117 7.31 -12.67 -10.66
N THR A 118 6.45 -13.48 -10.05
CA THR A 118 5.56 -14.41 -10.76
C THR A 118 4.12 -14.17 -10.29
N PRO A 119 3.54 -13.01 -10.62
CA PRO A 119 2.23 -12.64 -10.11
C PRO A 119 1.18 -13.64 -10.61
N ASN A 120 0.29 -14.06 -9.70
CA ASN A 120 -0.88 -14.80 -10.10
C ASN A 120 -1.91 -13.82 -10.69
N TRP A 121 -1.87 -13.64 -12.01
CA TRP A 121 -2.76 -12.71 -12.74
C TRP A 121 -4.26 -12.95 -12.49
N LYS A 122 -4.66 -14.14 -12.04
CA LYS A 122 -6.06 -14.45 -11.67
C LYS A 122 -6.50 -13.84 -10.33
N GLN A 123 -5.55 -13.43 -9.49
CA GLN A 123 -5.79 -12.94 -8.12
C GLN A 123 -5.49 -11.45 -7.93
N LEU A 124 -4.88 -10.79 -8.93
CA LEU A 124 -4.64 -9.35 -8.82
C LEU A 124 -5.97 -8.59 -8.94
N PRO A 125 -6.20 -7.56 -8.11
CA PRO A 125 -7.45 -6.79 -8.08
C PRO A 125 -7.63 -5.86 -9.32
N HIS A 126 -6.85 -6.05 -10.37
CA HIS A 126 -6.99 -5.27 -11.59
C HIS A 126 -8.34 -5.59 -12.23
N THR A 127 -9.11 -4.54 -12.50
CA THR A 127 -10.27 -4.60 -13.39
C THR A 127 -9.84 -5.36 -14.63
N LEU A 128 -10.42 -6.54 -14.84
CA LEU A 128 -10.23 -7.25 -16.11
C LEU A 128 -10.52 -6.23 -17.22
N ILE A 129 -9.69 -6.16 -18.25
CA ILE A 129 -9.92 -5.25 -19.39
C ILE A 129 -11.35 -5.45 -19.93
N SER A 130 -11.85 -6.69 -19.91
CA SER A 130 -13.23 -7.04 -20.27
C SER A 130 -14.33 -6.43 -19.38
N LYS A 131 -13.98 -5.86 -18.22
CA LYS A 131 -14.89 -5.17 -17.30
C LYS A 131 -14.77 -3.64 -17.41
N LEU A 132 -13.88 -3.12 -18.26
CA LEU A 132 -13.79 -1.68 -18.52
C LEU A 132 -14.95 -1.25 -19.43
N PRO A 133 -15.52 -0.04 -19.22
CA PRO A 133 -16.43 0.56 -20.19
C PRO A 133 -15.78 0.66 -21.57
N ILE A 134 -16.58 0.54 -22.63
CA ILE A 134 -16.10 0.56 -24.03
C ILE A 134 -15.35 1.87 -24.32
N GLU A 135 -15.79 2.98 -23.72
CA GLU A 135 -15.16 4.30 -23.90
C GLU A 135 -13.71 4.31 -23.41
N ASP A 136 -13.41 3.61 -22.32
CA ASP A 136 -12.05 3.52 -21.79
C ASP A 136 -11.20 2.55 -22.60
N LEU A 137 -11.78 1.49 -23.17
CA LEU A 137 -11.11 0.60 -24.11
C LEU A 137 -10.68 1.34 -25.38
N ILE A 138 -11.54 2.20 -25.93
CA ILE A 138 -11.24 3.02 -27.10
C ILE A 138 -10.08 3.99 -26.82
N LYS A 139 -10.06 4.63 -25.64
CA LYS A 139 -8.95 5.51 -25.23
C LYS A 139 -7.63 4.75 -25.14
N ILE A 140 -7.65 3.54 -24.60
CA ILE A 140 -6.46 2.67 -24.51
C ILE A 140 -5.98 2.29 -25.91
N SER A 141 -6.87 1.88 -26.81
CA SER A 141 -6.52 1.55 -28.21
C SER A 141 -5.84 2.71 -28.92
N HIS A 142 -6.43 3.91 -28.83
CA HIS A 142 -5.86 5.11 -29.45
C HIS A 142 -4.52 5.54 -28.85
N PHE A 143 -4.26 5.24 -27.59
CA PHE A 143 -2.95 5.50 -26.97
C PHE A 143 -1.88 4.54 -27.51
N ILE A 144 -2.21 3.25 -27.64
CA ILE A 144 -1.29 2.23 -28.15
C ILE A 144 -0.94 2.49 -29.62
N GLU A 145 -1.92 2.89 -30.43
CA GLU A 145 -1.73 3.19 -31.86
C GLU A 145 -0.87 4.45 -32.13
N ARG A 146 -0.59 5.25 -31.10
CA ARG A 146 0.22 6.48 -31.19
C ARG A 146 1.68 6.30 -30.76
N GLN A 147 2.07 5.12 -30.30
CA GLN A 147 3.48 4.76 -30.04
C GLN A 147 4.05 3.95 -31.20
#